data_AF-C3MG07-F1
#
_entry.id   AF-C3MG07-F1
#
_cell.length_a   1.000
_cell.length_b   1.000
_cell.length_c   1.000
_cell.angle_alpha   90.00
_cell.angle_beta   90.00
_cell.angle_gamma   90.00
#
_symmetry.space_group_name_H-M   'P 1'
#
loop_
_entity.id
_entity.type
_entity.pdbx_description
1 polymer ?
#
loop_
_entity_poly.entity_id
_entity_poly.type
_entity_poly.pdbx_seq_one_letter_code
_entity_poly.pdbx_strand_id
1 'polypeptide(L)'
;MQTDHQSYMPHAEESLPEVLMRIVTELHDVAYLIERIEPQLWNGHDGSATEDKMMVLQGIDLAVQKTRGLAEFIDTITASIPDTCLVDISTAVNLVKLADMKKALGNGLLRHGHSQPLTKASGDFEAF
;
A
#
# COMPACT_ATOMS: atom_id res chain seq x y z
N MET A 1 -17.04 -26.88 -30.33
CA MET A 1 -17.72 -25.58 -30.22
C MET A 1 -17.29 -24.98 -28.90
N GLN A 2 -16.35 -24.04 -28.94
CA GLN A 2 -15.83 -23.32 -27.77
C GLN A 2 -16.91 -22.33 -27.30
N THR A 3 -17.32 -22.44 -26.04
CA THR A 3 -18.18 -21.48 -25.36
C THR A 3 -17.29 -20.46 -24.66
N ASP A 4 -17.00 -19.36 -25.35
CA ASP A 4 -16.46 -18.14 -24.75
C ASP A 4 -17.42 -17.67 -23.63
N HIS A 5 -17.09 -17.99 -22.38
CA HIS A 5 -17.65 -17.32 -21.22
C HIS A 5 -16.94 -15.97 -21.07
N GLN A 6 -17.21 -15.06 -22.01
CA GLN A 6 -16.92 -13.66 -21.79
C GLN A 6 -17.83 -13.22 -20.64
N SER A 7 -17.22 -13.16 -19.45
CA SER A 7 -17.87 -12.67 -18.25
C SER A 7 -18.24 -11.22 -18.50
N TYR A 8 -19.50 -10.99 -18.87
CA TYR A 8 -20.07 -9.64 -18.96
C TYR A 8 -20.04 -9.06 -17.54
N MET A 9 -18.96 -8.38 -17.19
CA MET A 9 -18.97 -7.52 -16.02
C MET A 9 -19.81 -6.30 -16.42
N PRO A 10 -20.98 -6.08 -15.82
CA PRO A 10 -21.68 -4.83 -16.01
C PRO A 10 -20.71 -3.71 -15.60
N HIS A 11 -20.65 -2.63 -16.39
CA HIS A 11 -20.02 -1.39 -15.97
C HIS A 11 -20.82 -0.86 -14.76
N ALA A 12 -20.44 -1.32 -13.57
CA ALA A 12 -20.98 -0.85 -12.32
C ALA A 12 -20.30 0.49 -12.02
N GLU A 13 -20.97 1.58 -12.39
CA GLU A 13 -20.60 2.90 -11.90
C GLU A 13 -20.87 2.95 -10.40
N GLU A 14 -19.82 2.96 -9.60
CA GLU A 14 -19.87 3.09 -8.14
C GLU A 14 -19.42 4.49 -7.72
N SER A 15 -19.91 4.98 -6.59
CA SER A 15 -19.52 6.31 -6.12
C SER A 15 -18.04 6.33 -5.66
N LEU A 16 -17.30 7.38 -6.03
CA LEU A 16 -15.89 7.53 -5.62
C LEU A 16 -15.69 7.41 -4.10
N PRO A 17 -16.53 7.99 -3.21
CA PRO A 17 -16.39 7.79 -1.77
C PRO A 17 -16.49 6.31 -1.34
N GLU A 18 -17.40 5.53 -1.91
CA GLU A 18 -17.54 4.09 -1.59
C GLU A 18 -16.31 3.30 -2.04
N VAL A 19 -15.77 3.61 -3.23
CA VAL A 19 -14.53 3.02 -3.73
C VAL A 19 -13.35 3.37 -2.80
N LEU A 20 -13.24 4.63 -2.37
CA LEU A 20 -12.21 5.07 -1.43
C LEU A 20 -12.33 4.37 -0.06
N MET A 21 -13.54 4.15 0.45
CA MET A 21 -13.76 3.41 1.69
C MET A 21 -13.32 1.94 1.59
N ARG A 22 -13.50 1.30 0.42
CA ARG A 22 -12.95 -0.05 0.18
C ARG A 22 -11.42 -0.04 0.17
N ILE A 23 -10.79 0.94 -0.47
CA ILE A 23 -9.33 1.12 -0.43
C ILE A 23 -8.83 1.27 1.01
N VAL A 24 -9.51 2.08 1.84
CA VAL A 24 -9.15 2.27 3.26
C VAL A 24 -9.20 0.94 4.02
N THR A 25 -10.25 0.14 3.81
CA THR A 25 -10.38 -1.20 4.42
C THR A 25 -9.21 -2.10 4.03
N GLU A 26 -8.88 -2.14 2.74
CA GLU A 26 -7.77 -2.98 2.24
C GLU A 26 -6.40 -2.52 2.76
N LEU A 27 -6.18 -1.21 2.93
CA LEU A 27 -4.97 -0.68 3.55
C LEU A 27 -4.85 -1.09 5.02
N HIS A 28 -5.97 -1.11 5.77
CA HIS A 28 -5.99 -1.63 7.13
C HIS A 28 -5.66 -3.13 7.19
N ASP A 29 -6.16 -3.92 6.24
CA ASP A 29 -5.81 -5.34 6.16
C ASP A 29 -4.32 -5.57 5.91
N VAL A 30 -3.71 -4.76 5.04
CA VAL A 30 -2.25 -4.81 4.80
C VAL A 30 -1.49 -4.45 6.08
N ALA A 31 -1.89 -3.40 6.79
CA ALA A 31 -1.28 -3.03 8.06
C ALA A 31 -1.38 -4.18 9.08
N TYR A 32 -2.56 -4.81 9.20
CA TYR A 32 -2.77 -5.95 10.08
C TYR A 32 -1.93 -7.16 9.71
N LEU A 33 -1.74 -7.44 8.41
CA LEU A 33 -0.83 -8.50 7.95
C LEU A 33 0.61 -8.23 8.41
N ILE A 34 1.09 -7.00 8.25
CA ILE A 34 2.46 -6.61 8.64
C ILE A 34 2.65 -6.73 10.17
N GLU A 35 1.71 -6.19 10.95
CA GLU A 35 1.72 -6.29 12.42
C GLU A 35 1.72 -7.74 12.92
N ARG A 36 1.07 -8.66 12.19
CA ARG A 36 1.07 -10.09 12.53
C ARG A 36 2.39 -10.79 12.19
N ILE A 37 3.10 -10.31 11.17
CA ILE A 37 4.38 -10.88 10.72
C ILE A 37 5.53 -10.41 11.61
N GLU A 38 5.50 -9.17 12.08
CA GLU A 38 6.60 -8.53 12.84
C GLU A 38 7.08 -9.36 14.06
N PRO A 39 6.22 -9.91 14.93
CA PRO A 39 6.65 -10.75 16.05
C PRO A 39 7.32 -12.05 15.62
N GLN A 40 6.87 -12.64 14.51
CA GLN A 40 7.41 -13.90 14.00
C GLN A 40 8.81 -13.71 13.41
N LEU A 41 9.09 -12.53 12.86
CA LEU A 41 10.42 -12.15 12.39
C LEU A 41 11.44 -12.07 13.54
N TRP A 42 11.03 -11.51 14.69
CA TRP A 42 11.88 -11.37 15.87
C TRP A 42 12.10 -12.70 16.61
N ASN A 43 11.07 -13.54 16.69
CA ASN A 43 11.15 -14.83 17.40
C ASN A 43 11.88 -15.93 16.61
N GLY A 44 12.16 -15.72 15.32
CA GLY A 44 12.82 -16.70 14.43
C GLY A 44 14.33 -16.90 14.64
N HIS A 45 14.94 -16.27 15.66
CA HIS A 45 16.38 -16.33 15.92
C HIS A 45 16.83 -17.60 16.68
N ASP A 46 15.92 -18.31 17.36
CA ASP A 46 16.24 -19.45 18.24
C ASP A 46 16.22 -20.84 17.56
N GLY A 47 16.36 -20.89 16.23
CA GLY A 47 16.53 -22.16 15.51
C GLY A 47 15.25 -22.94 15.20
N SER A 48 14.07 -22.30 15.30
CA SER A 48 12.79 -22.91 14.88
C SER A 48 12.71 -23.14 13.36
N ALA A 49 11.92 -24.16 13.00
CA ALA A 49 11.84 -24.86 11.73
C ALA A 49 11.70 -23.98 10.47
N THR A 50 12.20 -24.51 9.35
CA THR A 50 12.11 -23.94 8.00
C THR A 50 10.67 -23.53 7.60
N GLU A 51 9.65 -24.18 8.15
CA GLU A 51 8.23 -23.91 7.87
C GLU A 51 7.76 -22.55 8.42
N ASP A 52 8.15 -22.17 9.65
CA ASP A 52 7.76 -20.87 10.25
C ASP A 52 8.34 -19.69 9.44
N LYS A 53 9.59 -19.83 8.99
CA LYS A 53 10.25 -18.85 8.13
C LYS A 53 9.55 -18.73 6.77
N MET A 54 9.08 -19.85 6.22
CA MET A 54 8.36 -19.85 4.95
C MET A 54 7.01 -19.13 5.07
N MET A 55 6.27 -19.33 6.17
CA MET A 55 5.01 -18.62 6.41
C MET A 55 5.20 -17.11 6.57
N VAL A 56 6.27 -16.70 7.25
CA VAL A 56 6.66 -15.28 7.38
C VAL A 56 6.95 -14.66 6.02
N LEU A 57 7.79 -15.31 5.20
CA LEU A 57 8.13 -14.81 3.86
C LEU A 57 6.90 -14.72 2.95
N GLN A 58 5.99 -15.70 3.02
CA GLN A 58 4.74 -15.67 2.29
C GLN A 58 3.82 -14.54 2.76
N GLY A 59 3.76 -14.28 4.07
CA GLY A 59 3.02 -13.16 4.62
C GLY A 59 3.53 -11.82 4.09
N ILE A 60 4.85 -11.65 4.01
CA ILE A 60 5.48 -10.44 3.46
C ILE A 60 5.15 -10.29 1.98
N ASP A 61 5.30 -11.37 1.21
CA ASP A 61 4.96 -11.38 -0.22
C ASP A 61 3.50 -11.00 -0.46
N LEU A 62 2.57 -11.55 0.33
CA LEU A 62 1.15 -11.20 0.26
C LEU A 62 0.91 -9.71 0.56
N ALA A 63 1.54 -9.16 1.60
CA ALA A 63 1.42 -7.73 1.92
C ALA A 63 1.94 -6.84 0.78
N VAL A 64 3.07 -7.22 0.17
CA VAL A 64 3.63 -6.51 -1.00
C VAL A 64 2.69 -6.57 -2.20
N GLN A 65 2.15 -7.75 -2.52
CA GLN A 65 1.22 -7.92 -3.64
C GLN A 65 -0.06 -7.11 -3.45
N LYS A 66 -0.68 -7.16 -2.27
CA LYS A 66 -1.86 -6.34 -1.95
C LYS A 66 -1.56 -4.85 -2.09
N THR A 67 -0.41 -4.40 -1.58
CA THR A 67 -0.01 -2.98 -1.68
C THR A 67 0.18 -2.53 -3.13
N ARG A 68 0.83 -3.35 -3.97
CA ARG A 68 1.02 -3.06 -5.39
C ARG A 68 -0.31 -3.03 -6.15
N GLY A 69 -1.17 -4.02 -5.92
CA GLY A 69 -2.49 -4.07 -6.54
C GLY A 69 -3.34 -2.84 -6.18
N LEU A 70 -3.29 -2.38 -4.93
CA LEU A 70 -3.96 -1.14 -4.52
C LEU A 70 -3.36 0.09 -5.21
N ALA A 71 -2.04 0.17 -5.35
CA ALA A 71 -1.40 1.29 -6.05
C ALA A 71 -1.80 1.33 -7.54
N GLU A 72 -1.78 0.19 -8.23
CA GLU A 72 -2.21 0.07 -9.63
C GLU A 72 -3.69 0.40 -9.81
N PHE A 73 -4.54 -0.04 -8.87
CA PHE A 73 -5.95 0.30 -8.86
C PHE A 73 -6.18 1.81 -8.70
N ILE A 74 -5.50 2.44 -7.75
CA ILE A 74 -5.58 3.90 -7.53
C ILE A 74 -5.09 4.67 -8.77
N ASP A 75 -3.99 4.25 -9.38
CA ASP A 75 -3.45 4.87 -10.60
C ASP A 75 -4.48 4.80 -11.75
N THR A 76 -5.09 3.62 -11.92
CA THR A 76 -6.11 3.39 -12.95
C THR A 76 -7.35 4.27 -12.76
N ILE A 77 -7.88 4.36 -11.54
CA ILE A 77 -9.05 5.23 -11.28
C ILE A 77 -8.67 6.71 -11.31
N THR A 78 -7.44 7.08 -10.97
CA THR A 78 -6.99 8.48 -11.02
C THR A 78 -7.05 9.01 -12.44
N ALA A 79 -6.73 8.18 -13.44
CA ALA A 79 -6.83 8.55 -14.85
C ALA A 79 -8.25 8.91 -15.32
N SER A 80 -9.30 8.51 -14.60
CA SER A 80 -10.69 8.84 -14.93
C SER A 80 -11.29 9.95 -14.07
N ILE A 81 -10.57 10.44 -13.06
CA ILE A 81 -11.05 11.53 -12.18
C ILE A 81 -10.82 12.88 -12.88
N PRO A 82 -11.83 13.76 -12.99
CA PRO A 82 -11.67 15.09 -13.57
C PRO A 82 -10.73 16.00 -12.74
N ASP A 83 -9.92 16.82 -13.40
CA ASP A 83 -9.03 17.81 -12.77
C ASP A 83 -9.76 18.86 -11.92
N THR A 84 -11.08 19.00 -12.10
CA THR A 84 -11.93 19.87 -11.30
C THR A 84 -12.25 19.30 -9.91
N CYS A 85 -11.94 18.03 -9.67
CA CYS A 85 -12.07 17.39 -8.36
C CYS A 85 -10.90 17.83 -7.47
N LEU A 86 -11.12 18.87 -6.67
CA LEU A 86 -10.10 19.42 -5.77
C LEU A 86 -10.22 18.81 -4.38
N VAL A 87 -9.08 18.52 -3.76
CA VAL A 87 -8.98 18.07 -2.36
C VAL A 87 -8.28 19.17 -1.55
N ASP A 88 -8.83 19.53 -0.39
CA ASP A 88 -8.12 20.39 0.57
C ASP A 88 -7.01 19.59 1.26
N ILE A 89 -5.82 19.66 0.66
CA ILE A 89 -4.61 19.02 1.15
C ILE A 89 -4.24 19.51 2.56
N SER A 90 -4.54 20.76 2.93
CA SER A 90 -4.16 21.32 4.24
C SER A 90 -4.86 20.58 5.38
N THR A 91 -6.17 20.33 5.23
CA THR A 91 -6.95 19.56 6.20
C THR A 91 -6.52 18.08 6.18
N ALA A 92 -6.34 17.49 5.01
CA ALA A 92 -5.99 16.08 4.86
C ALA A 92 -4.63 15.72 5.49
N VAL A 93 -3.59 16.51 5.23
CA VAL A 93 -2.23 16.22 5.72
C VAL A 93 -2.04 16.56 7.20
N ASN A 94 -2.94 17.35 7.80
CA ASN A 94 -2.94 17.57 9.25
C ASN A 94 -3.38 16.35 10.06
N LEU A 95 -4.07 15.39 9.43
CA LEU A 95 -4.42 14.11 10.05
C LEU A 95 -3.25 13.11 10.01
N VAL A 96 -2.20 13.39 9.24
CA VAL A 96 -1.02 12.53 9.08
C VAL A 96 -0.02 12.83 10.20
N LYS A 97 0.28 11.82 11.02
CA LYS A 97 1.22 11.94 12.16
C LYS A 97 2.69 11.89 11.75
N LEU A 98 3.02 11.13 10.70
CA LEU A 98 4.40 10.94 10.25
C LEU A 98 4.83 12.14 9.38
N ALA A 99 5.86 12.87 9.84
CA ALA A 99 6.33 14.10 9.20
C ALA A 99 6.76 13.91 7.73
N ASP A 100 7.44 12.80 7.42
CA ASP A 100 7.85 12.49 6.05
C ASP A 100 6.66 12.21 5.13
N MET A 101 5.64 11.51 5.63
CA MET A 101 4.41 11.25 4.89
C MET A 101 3.62 12.55 4.67
N LYS A 102 3.56 13.41 5.69
CA LYS A 102 2.97 14.75 5.59
C LYS A 102 3.66 15.59 4.52
N LYS A 103 4.99 15.57 4.47
CA LYS A 103 5.78 16.28 3.45
C LYS A 103 5.56 15.70 2.05
N ALA A 104 5.57 14.37 1.91
CA ALA A 104 5.37 13.70 0.63
C ALA A 104 3.99 14.00 0.02
N LEU A 105 2.94 14.01 0.85
CA LEU A 105 1.56 14.29 0.41
C LEU A 105 1.29 15.79 0.23
N GLY A 106 1.98 16.66 0.99
CA GLY A 106 1.76 18.11 0.93
C GLY A 106 2.45 18.82 -0.23
N ASN A 107 3.58 18.32 -0.75
CA ASN A 107 4.43 19.08 -1.68
C ASN A 107 4.18 18.83 -3.17
N GLY A 108 3.16 18.07 -3.56
CA GLY A 108 2.74 17.90 -4.97
C GLY A 108 3.79 17.31 -5.95
N LEU A 109 5.03 17.08 -5.51
CA LEU A 109 6.04 16.40 -6.30
C LEU A 109 5.69 14.92 -6.33
N LEU A 110 5.12 14.47 -7.46
CA LEU A 110 4.98 13.05 -7.77
C LEU A 110 6.35 12.40 -7.62
N ARG A 111 6.51 11.62 -6.54
CA ARG A 111 7.74 10.88 -6.28
C ARG A 111 7.82 9.75 -7.30
N HIS A 112 8.42 10.03 -8.45
CA HIS A 112 8.66 9.02 -9.47
C HIS A 112 9.84 8.15 -9.02
N GLY A 113 9.54 7.13 -8.24
CA GLY A 113 10.52 6.22 -7.66
C GLY A 113 9.89 5.35 -6.59
N HIS A 114 9.32 4.22 -7.00
CA HIS A 114 8.58 3.26 -6.15
C HIS A 114 9.43 2.52 -5.10
N SER A 115 10.70 2.87 -4.94
CA SER A 115 11.54 2.39 -3.84
C SER A 115 12.86 3.14 -3.86
N GLN A 116 13.29 3.63 -2.70
CA GLN A 116 14.72 3.84 -2.49
C GLN A 116 15.34 2.48 -2.19
N PRO A 117 16.52 2.16 -2.76
CA PRO A 117 17.27 0.98 -2.38
C PRO A 117 17.53 1.00 -0.86
N LEU A 118 17.26 -0.12 -0.17
CA LEU A 118 17.53 -0.28 1.27
C LEU A 118 18.99 0.03 1.65
N THR A 119 19.90 -0.04 0.69
CA THR A 119 21.32 0.32 0.85
C THR A 119 21.56 1.81 1.15
N LYS A 120 20.58 2.71 0.97
CA LYS A 120 20.73 4.13 1.35
C LYS A 120 20.25 4.47 2.77
N ALA A 121 19.53 3.58 3.46
CA ALA A 121 18.96 3.87 4.79
C ALA A 121 19.85 3.44 5.97
N SER A 122 20.88 2.62 5.75
CA SER A 122 21.73 2.10 6.84
C SER A 122 23.00 2.91 7.13
N GLY A 123 23.12 4.15 6.66
CA GLY A 123 24.41 4.85 6.64
C GLY A 123 24.51 6.22 7.31
N ASP A 124 23.41 6.84 7.73
CA ASP A 124 23.45 8.23 8.23
C ASP A 124 22.88 8.30 9.65
N PHE A 125 23.62 7.72 10.59
CA PHE A 125 23.45 7.93 12.01
C PHE A 125 24.36 9.12 12.39
N GLU A 126 23.87 10.35 12.22
CA GLU A 126 24.47 11.51 12.90
C GLU A 126 24.17 11.34 14.39
N ALA A 127 25.18 10.87 15.14
CA ALA A 127 25.17 10.94 16.59
C ALA A 127 25.28 12.42 17.01
N PHE A 128 24.36 12.86 17.86
CA PHE A 128 24.46 14.09 18.64
C PHE A 128 25.64 14.05 19.62
#